data_AF-A0A0W1R8F8-F1
#
_entry.id   AF-A0A0W1R8F8-F1
#
_cell.length_a   1.000
_cell.length_b   1.000
_cell.length_c   1.000
_cell.angle_alpha   90.00
_cell.angle_beta   90.00
_cell.angle_gamma   90.00
#
_symmetry.space_group_name_H-M   'P 1'
#
loop_
_entity.id
_entity.type
_entity.pdbx_description
1 polymer ?
#
loop_
_entity_poly.entity_id
_entity_poly.type
_entity_poly.pdbx_seq_one_letter_code
_entity_poly.pdbx_strand_id
1 'polypeptide(L)'
;MAGEAAAFVPGHVTGFFSAHPDDDPRVAGSRGAGVTLSHGVTVRVRPAESTTVTLEGETIRVDPVERVLDALSVTATVDAETSLPLGAGFGVSGAMALGTALAANDAFERALSENELVTLAHGAEVQSGTGLGDVVAQAHGGVPIRLEPGAPGEGLLDGIPAQTRVEYVTFGELSTEDVLSGDTARLSEAGTRALSSLVERPTLDRFMLASRRFAREAGLLTDRVEEAIREVNAVDGEASMAMLGDSVFALGTGLSEAGYDPTVCQSHPAGARLLGDQTLPLESCEPSPPAPGRE
;
A
#
# COMPACT_ATOMS: atom_id res chain seq x y z
N MET A 1 22.43 5.81 22.03
CA MET A 1 23.21 5.84 20.76
C MET A 1 22.16 5.70 19.70
N ALA A 2 22.11 6.61 18.73
CA ALA A 2 21.21 6.48 17.59
C ALA A 2 21.47 5.11 16.93
N GLY A 3 20.45 4.24 17.00
CA GLY A 3 20.54 2.85 16.59
C GLY A 3 20.09 2.66 15.15
N GLU A 4 20.38 1.50 14.59
CA GLU A 4 19.66 1.04 13.40
C GLU A 4 18.24 0.67 13.81
N ALA A 5 17.25 1.09 13.03
CA ALA A 5 15.86 0.68 13.20
C ALA A 5 15.30 0.17 11.88
N ALA A 6 14.31 -0.70 11.95
CA ALA A 6 13.67 -1.26 10.77
C ALA A 6 12.15 -1.16 10.86
N ALA A 7 11.50 -1.00 9.71
CA ALA A 7 10.06 -1.00 9.57
C ALA A 7 9.65 -1.90 8.41
N PHE A 8 8.51 -2.58 8.55
CA PHE A 8 7.85 -3.28 7.47
C PHE A 8 6.61 -2.51 7.06
N VAL A 9 6.46 -2.29 5.76
CA VAL A 9 5.27 -1.67 5.16
C VAL A 9 4.67 -2.62 4.13
N PRO A 10 3.38 -2.99 4.24
CA PRO A 10 2.76 -3.87 3.26
C PRO A 10 2.75 -3.25 1.87
N GLY A 11 2.81 -4.07 0.82
CA GLY A 11 2.45 -3.64 -0.52
C GLY A 11 0.99 -3.22 -0.58
N HIS A 12 0.63 -2.39 -1.54
CA HIS A 12 -0.76 -1.98 -1.72
C HIS A 12 -1.15 -2.05 -3.20
N VAL A 13 -2.26 -2.74 -3.46
CA VAL A 13 -2.87 -2.81 -4.79
C VAL A 13 -4.15 -2.01 -4.76
N THR A 14 -4.17 -0.91 -5.53
CA THR A 14 -5.40 -0.15 -5.74
C THR A 14 -6.29 -0.89 -6.75
N GLY A 15 -7.57 -1.08 -6.43
CA GLY A 15 -8.55 -1.67 -7.35
C GLY A 15 -9.32 -0.60 -8.14
N PHE A 16 -9.60 0.55 -7.54
CA PHE A 16 -10.14 1.72 -8.23
C PHE A 16 -9.83 2.99 -7.43
N PHE A 17 -9.86 4.15 -8.09
CA PHE A 17 -9.62 5.42 -7.43
C PHE A 17 -10.25 6.61 -8.17
N SER A 18 -10.38 7.73 -7.47
CA SER A 18 -10.51 9.07 -8.06
C SER A 18 -9.47 9.99 -7.45
N ALA A 19 -8.79 10.76 -8.28
CA ALA A 19 -7.74 11.69 -7.85
C ALA A 19 -8.36 13.02 -7.40
N HIS A 20 -7.90 13.54 -6.27
CA HIS A 20 -8.34 14.82 -5.69
C HIS A 20 -7.08 15.65 -5.41
N PRO A 21 -6.56 16.37 -6.42
CA PRO A 21 -5.40 17.23 -6.24
C PRO A 21 -5.77 18.44 -5.38
N ASP A 22 -4.81 18.92 -4.60
CA ASP A 22 -4.90 20.13 -3.80
C ASP A 22 -3.51 20.78 -3.72
N ASP A 23 -3.46 22.09 -3.48
CA ASP A 23 -2.19 22.82 -3.29
C ASP A 23 -1.53 22.43 -1.94
N ASP A 24 -2.34 22.08 -0.92
CA ASP A 24 -1.84 21.51 0.33
C ASP A 24 -1.65 19.99 0.18
N PRO A 25 -0.40 19.48 0.26
CA PRO A 25 -0.13 18.05 0.08
C PRO A 25 -0.76 17.17 1.17
N ARG A 26 -1.21 17.74 2.29
CA ARG A 26 -1.94 17.01 3.35
C ARG A 26 -3.40 16.79 2.98
N VAL A 27 -3.99 17.70 2.21
CA VAL A 27 -5.38 17.63 1.73
C VAL A 27 -5.46 16.84 0.42
N ALA A 28 -4.47 17.04 -0.45
CA ALA A 28 -4.34 16.30 -1.69
C ALA A 28 -4.32 14.79 -1.44
N GLY A 29 -5.00 14.02 -2.28
CA GLY A 29 -5.02 12.58 -2.16
C GLY A 29 -5.95 11.91 -3.14
N SER A 30 -6.48 10.76 -2.75
CA SER A 30 -7.40 9.98 -3.57
C SER A 30 -8.51 9.37 -2.73
N ARG A 31 -9.65 9.19 -3.36
CA ARG A 31 -10.70 8.29 -2.87
C ARG A 31 -10.60 6.97 -3.63
N GLY A 32 -11.11 5.88 -3.07
CA GLY A 32 -11.08 4.58 -3.74
C GLY A 32 -10.96 3.41 -2.77
N ALA A 33 -10.60 2.24 -3.28
CA ALA A 33 -10.35 1.08 -2.45
C ALA A 33 -9.21 0.24 -3.00
N GLY A 34 -8.59 -0.55 -2.13
CA GLY A 34 -7.51 -1.44 -2.48
C GLY A 34 -7.33 -2.55 -1.45
N VAL A 35 -6.27 -3.34 -1.64
CA VAL A 35 -5.88 -4.41 -0.73
C VAL A 35 -4.41 -4.25 -0.39
N THR A 36 -4.10 -4.28 0.90
CA THR A 36 -2.70 -4.36 1.36
C THR A 36 -2.25 -5.81 1.40
N LEU A 37 -0.99 -6.07 1.07
CA LEU A 37 -0.44 -7.41 0.88
C LEU A 37 0.52 -7.79 2.01
N SER A 38 0.60 -9.08 2.32
CA SER A 38 1.59 -9.62 3.25
C SER A 38 3.01 -9.60 2.66
N HIS A 39 3.12 -9.47 1.34
CA HIS A 39 4.34 -9.02 0.68
C HIS A 39 4.44 -7.50 0.76
N GLY A 40 5.63 -6.99 1.00
CA GLY A 40 5.83 -5.58 1.30
C GLY A 40 7.28 -5.15 1.13
N VAL A 41 7.60 -4.03 1.74
CA VAL A 41 8.94 -3.46 1.79
C VAL A 41 9.42 -3.47 3.24
N THR A 42 10.61 -4.02 3.46
CA THR A 42 11.34 -3.84 4.72
C THR A 42 12.33 -2.70 4.51
N VAL A 43 12.25 -1.67 5.35
CA VAL A 43 13.13 -0.50 5.30
C VAL A 43 13.97 -0.47 6.57
N ARG A 44 15.28 -0.41 6.42
CA ARG A 44 16.26 -0.25 7.50
C ARG A 44 16.86 1.14 7.41
N VAL A 45 16.89 1.86 8.53
CA VAL A 45 17.46 3.20 8.61
C VAL A 45 18.54 3.21 9.68
N ARG A 46 19.71 3.71 9.30
CA ARG A 46 20.83 3.94 10.23
C ARG A 46 21.43 5.33 10.04
N PRO A 47 21.81 6.03 11.11
CA PRO A 47 22.54 7.30 11.00
C PRO A 47 23.81 7.19 10.15
N ALA A 48 24.09 8.24 9.37
CA ALA A 48 25.25 8.31 8.49
C ALA A 48 25.73 9.76 8.31
N GLU A 49 26.96 9.93 7.81
CA GLU A 49 27.50 11.26 7.47
C GLU A 49 26.91 11.84 6.18
N SER A 50 26.36 10.99 5.31
CA SER A 50 25.72 11.36 4.05
C SER A 50 24.49 10.49 3.80
N THR A 51 23.46 11.06 3.18
CA THR A 51 22.26 10.32 2.79
C THR A 51 22.58 9.35 1.66
N THR A 52 22.13 8.11 1.78
CA THR A 52 22.24 7.09 0.73
C THR A 52 21.02 6.20 0.79
N VAL A 53 20.40 5.94 -0.36
CA VAL A 53 19.23 5.06 -0.48
C VAL A 53 19.59 3.87 -1.35
N THR A 54 19.38 2.67 -0.82
CA THR A 54 19.55 1.41 -1.55
C THR A 54 18.25 0.62 -1.61
N LEU A 55 18.05 -0.08 -2.72
CA LEU A 55 16.97 -1.05 -2.92
C LEU A 55 17.58 -2.32 -3.49
N GLU A 56 17.40 -3.46 -2.80
CA GLU A 56 18.05 -4.72 -3.18
C GLU A 56 19.59 -4.59 -3.31
N GLY A 57 20.20 -3.74 -2.48
CA GLY A 57 21.63 -3.43 -2.50
C GLY A 57 22.10 -2.49 -3.61
N GLU A 58 21.21 -2.06 -4.52
CA GLU A 58 21.54 -1.10 -5.57
C GLU A 58 21.22 0.33 -5.13
N THR A 59 22.16 1.27 -5.35
CA THR A 59 21.92 2.68 -5.03
C THR A 59 20.94 3.30 -6.02
N ILE A 60 19.86 3.87 -5.50
CA ILE A 60 18.80 4.49 -6.29
C ILE A 60 18.45 5.88 -5.75
N ARG A 61 17.71 6.66 -6.56
CA ARG A 61 17.08 7.91 -6.12
C ARG A 61 15.59 7.66 -5.95
N VAL A 62 15.07 8.02 -4.78
CA VAL A 62 13.64 7.91 -4.45
C VAL A 62 13.24 9.22 -3.78
N ASP A 63 12.76 10.17 -4.58
CA ASP A 63 12.43 11.53 -4.13
C ASP A 63 11.54 11.58 -2.86
N PRO A 64 10.50 10.72 -2.70
CA PRO A 64 9.74 10.64 -1.46
C PRO A 64 10.57 10.32 -0.22
N VAL A 65 11.56 9.41 -0.32
CA VAL A 65 12.43 9.02 0.81
C VAL A 65 13.35 10.18 1.19
N GLU A 66 13.94 10.86 0.22
CA GLU A 66 14.80 12.03 0.47
C GLU A 66 14.01 13.16 1.16
N ARG A 67 12.80 13.46 0.67
CA ARG A 67 11.90 14.44 1.30
C ARG A 67 11.54 14.07 2.74
N VAL A 68 11.33 12.78 3.02
CA VAL A 68 11.05 12.31 4.39
C VAL A 68 12.24 12.60 5.31
N LEU A 69 13.47 12.27 4.89
CA LEU A 69 14.68 12.50 5.68
C LEU A 69 14.91 14.01 5.90
N ASP A 70 14.70 14.82 4.88
CA ASP A 70 14.81 16.28 4.94
C ASP A 70 13.79 16.87 5.94
N ALA A 71 12.53 16.44 5.88
CA ALA A 71 11.47 16.88 6.79
C ALA A 71 11.78 16.51 8.25
N LEU A 72 12.41 15.36 8.48
CA LEU A 72 12.89 14.94 9.79
C LEU A 72 14.23 15.59 10.19
N SER A 73 14.86 16.35 9.28
CA SER A 73 16.18 16.95 9.46
C SER A 73 17.23 15.94 9.91
N VAL A 74 17.28 14.78 9.23
CA VAL A 74 18.22 13.68 9.51
C VAL A 74 19.05 13.32 8.28
N THR A 75 20.23 12.75 8.52
CA THR A 75 21.10 12.20 7.47
C THR A 75 21.34 10.72 7.77
N ALA A 76 20.95 9.85 6.85
CA ALA A 76 20.89 8.41 7.10
C ALA A 76 21.21 7.58 5.85
N THR A 77 21.70 6.37 6.08
CA THR A 77 21.59 5.32 5.07
C THR A 77 20.23 4.63 5.23
N VAL A 78 19.48 4.55 4.14
CA VAL A 78 18.22 3.84 4.02
C VAL A 78 18.44 2.64 3.11
N ASP A 79 18.19 1.45 3.61
CA ASP A 79 18.29 0.20 2.87
C ASP A 79 16.92 -0.46 2.82
N ALA A 80 16.43 -0.74 1.61
CA ALA A 80 15.12 -1.33 1.39
C ALA A 80 15.22 -2.69 0.68
N GLU A 81 14.39 -3.62 1.11
CA GLU A 81 14.24 -4.95 0.52
C GLU A 81 12.75 -5.21 0.23
N THR A 82 12.43 -5.78 -0.93
CA THR A 82 11.07 -6.11 -1.33
C THR A 82 11.01 -7.32 -2.28
N SER A 83 9.94 -8.11 -2.12
CA SER A 83 9.55 -9.16 -3.08
C SER A 83 8.53 -8.67 -4.12
N LEU A 84 8.16 -7.39 -4.07
CA LEU A 84 7.17 -6.81 -4.96
C LEU A 84 7.83 -6.34 -6.27
N PRO A 85 7.20 -6.53 -7.43
CA PRO A 85 7.70 -5.96 -8.67
C PRO A 85 7.65 -4.42 -8.64
N LEU A 86 8.74 -3.77 -9.05
CA LEU A 86 8.84 -2.32 -9.14
C LEU A 86 8.01 -1.81 -10.33
N GLY A 87 7.47 -0.59 -10.22
CA GLY A 87 6.68 0.04 -11.30
C GLY A 87 5.38 -0.68 -11.70
N ALA A 88 4.99 -1.72 -10.96
CA ALA A 88 3.92 -2.64 -11.36
C ALA A 88 2.61 -2.47 -10.57
N GLY A 89 2.41 -1.32 -9.91
CA GLY A 89 1.17 -0.98 -9.21
C GLY A 89 1.05 -1.49 -7.76
N PHE A 90 2.17 -1.76 -7.09
CA PHE A 90 2.21 -2.30 -5.71
C PHE A 90 2.57 -1.28 -4.61
N GLY A 91 2.71 0.00 -4.96
CA GLY A 91 2.96 1.08 -3.99
C GLY A 91 4.32 1.05 -3.31
N VAL A 92 5.37 0.57 -3.98
CA VAL A 92 6.72 0.41 -3.39
C VAL A 92 7.32 1.76 -2.95
N SER A 93 7.15 2.84 -3.72
CA SER A 93 7.65 4.18 -3.34
C SER A 93 7.02 4.66 -2.03
N GLY A 94 5.70 4.58 -1.91
CA GLY A 94 4.96 4.93 -0.70
C GLY A 94 5.36 4.06 0.48
N ALA A 95 5.62 2.77 0.24
CA ALA A 95 6.09 1.86 1.28
C ALA A 95 7.50 2.22 1.76
N MET A 96 8.40 2.59 0.85
CA MET A 96 9.74 3.09 1.21
C MET A 96 9.67 4.40 1.98
N ALA A 97 8.82 5.35 1.58
CA ALA A 97 8.64 6.63 2.27
C ALA A 97 8.10 6.44 3.69
N LEU A 98 7.02 5.65 3.85
CA LEU A 98 6.43 5.36 5.16
C LEU A 98 7.37 4.56 6.06
N GLY A 99 8.04 3.54 5.50
CA GLY A 99 9.02 2.74 6.23
C GLY A 99 10.20 3.58 6.70
N THR A 100 10.67 4.52 5.87
CA THR A 100 11.71 5.48 6.23
C THR A 100 11.23 6.39 7.35
N ALA A 101 10.01 6.94 7.27
CA ALA A 101 9.48 7.82 8.31
C ALA A 101 9.41 7.11 9.67
N LEU A 102 8.89 5.88 9.69
CA LEU A 102 8.81 5.06 10.91
C LEU A 102 10.19 4.73 11.47
N ALA A 103 11.07 4.15 10.66
CA ALA A 103 12.38 3.71 11.12
C ALA A 103 13.30 4.89 11.48
N ALA A 104 13.27 6.00 10.73
CA ALA A 104 14.02 7.21 11.07
C ALA A 104 13.50 7.87 12.36
N ASN A 105 12.20 7.86 12.60
CA ASN A 105 11.65 8.37 13.86
C ASN A 105 12.21 7.63 15.08
N ASP A 106 12.35 6.31 14.98
CA ASP A 106 12.91 5.45 16.03
C ASP A 106 14.44 5.61 16.14
N ALA A 107 15.16 5.44 15.02
CA ALA A 107 16.63 5.53 14.96
C ALA A 107 17.20 6.86 15.47
N PHE A 108 16.47 7.97 15.25
CA PHE A 108 16.87 9.32 15.65
C PHE A 108 16.07 9.86 16.85
N GLU A 109 15.28 9.02 17.52
CA GLU A 109 14.53 9.37 18.73
C GLU A 109 13.68 10.65 18.57
N ARG A 110 13.01 10.82 17.40
CA ARG A 110 12.24 12.03 17.06
C ARG A 110 10.91 12.14 17.81
N ALA A 111 10.41 11.02 18.33
CA ALA A 111 9.20 10.93 19.15
C ALA A 111 7.93 11.53 18.52
N LEU A 112 7.83 11.48 17.19
CA LEU A 112 6.62 11.83 16.44
C LEU A 112 5.59 10.69 16.55
N SER A 113 4.32 11.05 16.54
CA SER A 113 3.20 10.11 16.52
C SER A 113 3.03 9.44 15.16
N GLU A 114 2.33 8.30 15.14
CA GLU A 114 2.03 7.56 13.91
C GLU A 114 1.36 8.45 12.84
N ASN A 115 0.34 9.23 13.22
CA ASN A 115 -0.34 10.13 12.28
C ASN A 115 0.58 11.21 11.71
N GLU A 116 1.52 11.73 12.49
CA GLU A 116 2.52 12.70 11.99
C GLU A 116 3.44 12.04 10.96
N LEU A 117 3.88 10.81 11.21
CA LEU A 117 4.76 10.06 10.31
C LEU A 117 4.06 9.67 9.01
N VAL A 118 2.80 9.21 9.10
CA VAL A 118 1.97 8.92 7.93
C VAL A 118 1.69 10.19 7.13
N THR A 119 1.41 11.31 7.79
CA THR A 119 1.19 12.61 7.12
C THR A 119 2.45 13.08 6.39
N LEU A 120 3.62 12.94 7.03
CA LEU A 120 4.91 13.31 6.46
C LEU A 120 5.24 12.46 5.22
N ALA A 121 5.10 11.13 5.31
CA ALA A 121 5.31 10.23 4.18
C ALA A 121 4.30 10.45 3.04
N HIS A 122 3.03 10.70 3.37
CA HIS A 122 1.98 11.01 2.39
C HIS A 122 2.30 12.31 1.65
N GLY A 123 2.64 13.37 2.38
CA GLY A 123 3.02 14.64 1.78
C GLY A 123 4.24 14.52 0.87
N ALA A 124 5.22 13.70 1.24
CA ALA A 124 6.40 13.43 0.42
C ALA A 124 6.07 12.71 -0.90
N GLU A 125 5.15 11.73 -0.90
CA GLU A 125 4.65 11.07 -2.12
C GLU A 125 3.90 12.06 -3.02
N VAL A 126 2.98 12.84 -2.45
CA VAL A 126 2.18 13.82 -3.21
C VAL A 126 3.09 14.87 -3.87
N GLN A 127 4.04 15.42 -3.11
CA GLN A 127 4.97 16.43 -3.62
C GLN A 127 5.95 15.87 -4.68
N SER A 128 6.14 14.56 -4.71
CA SER A 128 6.97 13.88 -5.71
C SER A 128 6.15 13.40 -6.92
N GLY A 129 4.81 13.53 -6.88
CA GLY A 129 3.93 13.09 -7.97
C GLY A 129 3.86 11.57 -8.15
N THR A 130 4.32 10.78 -7.16
CA THR A 130 4.45 9.32 -7.28
C THR A 130 3.22 8.57 -6.78
N GLY A 131 2.43 9.17 -5.88
CA GLY A 131 1.28 8.51 -5.28
C GLY A 131 0.32 9.45 -4.55
N LEU A 132 -0.96 9.08 -4.50
CA LEU A 132 -2.04 9.88 -3.88
C LEU A 132 -2.78 9.13 -2.76
N GLY A 133 -2.38 7.90 -2.45
CA GLY A 133 -3.08 7.18 -1.38
C GLY A 133 -2.55 5.79 -1.04
N ASP A 134 -1.36 5.42 -1.51
CA ASP A 134 -0.72 4.17 -1.08
C ASP A 134 -0.28 4.29 0.38
N VAL A 135 0.38 5.38 0.77
CA VAL A 135 0.88 5.58 2.16
C VAL A 135 -0.24 5.42 3.19
N VAL A 136 -1.37 6.10 3.01
CA VAL A 136 -2.50 6.02 3.97
C VAL A 136 -3.15 4.63 3.97
N ALA A 137 -3.20 3.95 2.82
CA ALA A 137 -3.73 2.59 2.71
C ALA A 137 -2.78 1.58 3.39
N GLN A 138 -1.48 1.73 3.20
CA GLN A 138 -0.43 0.90 3.79
C GLN A 138 -0.32 1.09 5.30
N ALA A 139 -0.52 2.32 5.79
CA ALA A 139 -0.63 2.62 7.21
C ALA A 139 -1.87 1.94 7.83
N HIS A 140 -3.01 2.01 7.15
CA HIS A 140 -4.26 1.41 7.64
C HIS A 140 -4.25 -0.13 7.63
N GLY A 141 -3.71 -0.75 6.58
CA GLY A 141 -3.74 -2.20 6.42
C GLY A 141 -5.11 -2.76 6.00
N GLY A 142 -5.18 -4.09 5.85
CA GLY A 142 -6.38 -4.81 5.45
C GLY A 142 -6.81 -4.49 4.02
N VAL A 143 -8.11 -4.22 3.85
CA VAL A 143 -8.75 -3.88 2.57
C VAL A 143 -9.35 -2.47 2.69
N PRO A 144 -8.51 -1.42 2.61
CA PRO A 144 -8.91 -0.07 2.92
C PRO A 144 -9.86 0.53 1.88
N ILE A 145 -10.80 1.34 2.37
CA ILE A 145 -11.70 2.19 1.59
C ILE A 145 -11.37 3.65 1.96
N ARG A 146 -10.82 4.40 1.01
CA ARG A 146 -10.56 5.84 1.14
C ARG A 146 -11.84 6.60 0.80
N LEU A 147 -12.56 7.03 1.83
CA LEU A 147 -13.84 7.76 1.72
C LEU A 147 -13.61 9.23 1.40
N GLU A 148 -12.68 9.87 2.12
CA GLU A 148 -12.25 11.25 1.90
C GLU A 148 -10.75 11.30 1.61
N PRO A 149 -10.30 12.15 0.65
CA PRO A 149 -8.89 12.25 0.28
C PRO A 149 -8.08 12.95 1.38
N GLY A 150 -6.78 12.65 1.43
CA GLY A 150 -5.83 13.34 2.29
C GLY A 150 -5.15 12.43 3.32
N ALA A 151 -4.18 13.01 4.02
CA ALA A 151 -3.45 12.44 5.13
C ALA A 151 -4.33 12.34 6.40
N PRO A 152 -3.89 11.63 7.47
CA PRO A 152 -4.59 11.63 8.74
C PRO A 152 -4.93 13.04 9.24
N GLY A 153 -6.20 13.25 9.60
CA GLY A 153 -6.73 14.56 10.02
C GLY A 153 -7.48 15.31 8.91
N GLU A 154 -7.10 15.10 7.65
CA GLU A 154 -7.79 15.65 6.46
C GLU A 154 -8.65 14.58 5.76
N GLY A 155 -8.09 13.38 5.59
CA GLY A 155 -8.75 12.24 4.96
C GLY A 155 -9.54 11.34 5.93
N LEU A 156 -10.37 10.48 5.36
CA LEU A 156 -11.16 9.48 6.08
C LEU A 156 -11.04 8.11 5.42
N LEU A 157 -10.60 7.13 6.20
CA LEU A 157 -10.54 5.72 5.79
C LEU A 157 -11.59 4.89 6.53
N ASP A 158 -12.09 3.89 5.83
CA ASP A 158 -12.87 2.76 6.34
C ASP A 158 -12.23 1.47 5.78
N GLY A 159 -12.85 0.31 5.98
CA GLY A 159 -12.32 -0.95 5.45
C GLY A 159 -13.39 -1.99 5.19
N ILE A 160 -13.11 -2.89 4.24
CA ILE A 160 -13.89 -4.12 4.11
C ILE A 160 -13.44 -5.03 5.26
N PRO A 161 -14.33 -5.49 6.15
CA PRO A 161 -13.99 -6.32 7.30
C PRO A 161 -13.77 -7.78 6.86
N ALA A 162 -12.77 -8.00 6.01
CA ALA A 162 -12.43 -9.29 5.45
C ALA A 162 -10.91 -9.44 5.27
N GLN A 163 -10.47 -10.69 5.30
CA GLN A 163 -9.13 -11.08 4.88
C GLN A 163 -9.26 -12.07 3.73
N THR A 164 -8.28 -12.09 2.85
CA THR A 164 -8.32 -12.94 1.66
C THR A 164 -6.93 -13.34 1.21
N ARG A 165 -6.86 -14.50 0.56
CA ARG A 165 -5.70 -14.90 -0.23
C ARG A 165 -5.67 -14.06 -1.49
N VAL A 166 -4.49 -13.59 -1.86
CA VAL A 166 -4.26 -12.78 -3.07
C VAL A 166 -3.23 -13.48 -3.94
N GLU A 167 -3.57 -13.63 -5.22
CA GLU A 167 -2.64 -14.02 -6.28
C GLU A 167 -2.37 -12.82 -7.19
N TYR A 168 -1.15 -12.68 -7.71
CA TYR A 168 -0.87 -11.67 -8.72
C TYR A 168 0.15 -12.14 -9.75
N VAL A 169 0.00 -11.61 -10.97
CA VAL A 169 0.95 -11.75 -12.09
C VAL A 169 1.23 -10.36 -12.64
N THR A 170 2.49 -10.09 -12.95
CA THR A 170 2.90 -8.86 -13.62
C THR A 170 3.40 -9.17 -15.04
N PHE A 171 2.99 -8.34 -15.99
CA PHE A 171 3.38 -8.40 -17.40
C PHE A 171 4.32 -7.25 -17.77
N GLY A 172 4.50 -6.27 -16.88
CA GLY A 172 5.34 -5.10 -17.07
C GLY A 172 4.96 -3.93 -16.16
N GLU A 173 5.57 -2.78 -16.46
CA GLU A 173 5.36 -1.52 -15.76
C GLU A 173 4.43 -0.61 -16.56
N LEU A 174 3.69 0.26 -15.86
CA LEU A 174 2.97 1.39 -16.47
C LEU A 174 3.42 2.68 -15.80
N SER A 175 3.49 3.76 -16.58
CA SER A 175 3.79 5.09 -16.03
C SER A 175 2.57 5.63 -15.29
N THR A 176 2.67 5.72 -13.96
CA THR A 176 1.66 6.38 -13.10
C THR A 176 1.41 7.82 -13.55
N GLU A 177 2.47 8.56 -13.88
CA GLU A 177 2.40 9.96 -14.31
C GLU A 177 1.62 10.11 -15.62
N ASP A 178 1.84 9.22 -16.60
CA ASP A 178 1.15 9.29 -17.90
C ASP A 178 -0.36 9.02 -17.74
N VAL A 179 -0.73 8.13 -16.82
CA VAL A 179 -2.15 7.87 -16.52
C VAL A 179 -2.79 9.04 -15.78
N LEU A 180 -2.09 9.65 -14.83
CA LEU A 180 -2.60 10.78 -14.04
C LEU A 180 -2.61 12.11 -14.79
N SER A 181 -1.81 12.26 -15.85
CA SER A 181 -1.77 13.45 -16.71
C SER A 181 -2.75 13.39 -17.89
N GLY A 182 -3.43 12.26 -18.10
CA GLY A 182 -4.44 12.05 -19.13
C GLY A 182 -5.81 12.69 -18.82
N ASP A 183 -6.88 12.17 -19.43
CA ASP A 183 -8.26 12.61 -19.16
C ASP A 183 -8.73 12.12 -17.78
N THR A 184 -8.36 12.88 -16.76
CA THR A 184 -8.69 12.60 -15.36
C THR A 184 -10.18 12.72 -15.06
N ALA A 185 -10.98 13.38 -15.91
CA ALA A 185 -12.42 13.54 -15.68
C ALA A 185 -13.14 12.19 -15.79
N ARG A 186 -12.83 11.41 -16.83
CA ARG A 186 -13.37 10.05 -17.02
C ARG A 186 -12.96 9.12 -15.89
N LEU A 187 -11.70 9.21 -15.45
CA LEU A 187 -11.17 8.43 -14.34
C LEU A 187 -11.91 8.76 -13.04
N SER A 188 -12.02 10.05 -12.71
CA SER A 188 -12.67 10.51 -11.48
C SER A 188 -14.16 10.17 -11.44
N GLU A 189 -14.85 10.22 -12.59
CA GLU A 189 -16.26 9.82 -12.67
C GLU A 189 -16.44 8.30 -12.44
N ALA A 190 -15.61 7.47 -13.09
CA ALA A 190 -15.62 6.02 -12.90
C ALA A 190 -15.29 5.64 -11.45
N GLY A 191 -14.29 6.31 -10.86
CA GLY A 191 -13.87 6.10 -9.47
C GLY A 191 -14.95 6.47 -8.47
N THR A 192 -15.65 7.58 -8.70
CA THR A 192 -16.77 8.02 -7.86
C THR A 192 -17.92 7.01 -7.88
N ARG A 193 -18.29 6.51 -9.07
CA ARG A 193 -19.31 5.46 -9.20
C ARG A 193 -18.89 4.15 -8.51
N ALA A 194 -17.64 3.76 -8.66
CA ALA A 194 -17.08 2.56 -8.04
C ALA A 194 -17.14 2.66 -6.51
N LEU A 195 -16.76 3.81 -5.94
CA LEU A 195 -16.82 4.06 -4.50
C LEU A 195 -18.26 4.03 -3.97
N SER A 196 -19.19 4.72 -4.63
CA SER A 196 -20.61 4.71 -4.23
C SER A 196 -21.17 3.28 -4.20
N SER A 197 -20.87 2.47 -5.22
CA SER A 197 -21.30 1.08 -5.26
C SER A 197 -20.67 0.20 -4.18
N LEU A 198 -19.45 0.48 -3.75
CA LEU A 198 -18.78 -0.31 -2.70
C LEU A 198 -19.32 0.04 -1.32
N VAL A 199 -19.49 1.33 -1.01
CA VAL A 199 -19.94 1.80 0.31
C VAL A 199 -21.36 1.33 0.63
N GLU A 200 -22.22 1.12 -0.37
CA GLU A 200 -23.54 0.49 -0.17
C GLU A 200 -23.46 -0.92 0.43
N ARG A 201 -22.41 -1.68 0.11
CA ARG A 201 -22.19 -3.05 0.61
C ARG A 201 -20.70 -3.41 0.59
N PRO A 202 -19.92 -3.04 1.62
CA PRO A 202 -18.47 -3.21 1.66
C PRO A 202 -18.10 -4.69 1.79
N THR A 203 -17.92 -5.35 0.65
CA THR A 203 -17.63 -6.79 0.52
C THR A 203 -16.61 -7.01 -0.58
N LEU A 204 -15.81 -8.07 -0.47
CA LEU A 204 -14.77 -8.40 -1.46
C LEU A 204 -15.35 -8.53 -2.88
N ASP A 205 -16.50 -9.19 -3.04
CA ASP A 205 -17.16 -9.34 -4.36
C ASP A 205 -17.52 -7.98 -4.98
N ARG A 206 -18.02 -7.04 -4.16
CA ARG A 206 -18.34 -5.69 -4.64
C ARG A 206 -17.07 -4.91 -4.99
N PHE A 207 -16.01 -5.07 -4.21
CA PHE A 207 -14.71 -4.49 -4.53
C PHE A 207 -14.16 -5.00 -5.86
N MET A 208 -14.19 -6.31 -6.10
CA MET A 208 -13.72 -6.90 -7.37
C MET A 208 -14.56 -6.47 -8.56
N LEU A 209 -15.89 -6.47 -8.42
CA LEU A 209 -16.81 -5.98 -9.45
C LEU A 209 -16.55 -4.51 -9.77
N ALA A 210 -16.43 -3.65 -8.75
CA ALA A 210 -16.17 -2.22 -8.91
C ALA A 210 -14.81 -1.97 -9.58
N SER A 211 -13.77 -2.72 -9.18
CA SER A 211 -12.42 -2.62 -9.74
C SER A 211 -12.38 -2.99 -11.22
N ARG A 212 -12.98 -4.14 -11.62
CA ARG A 212 -13.09 -4.52 -13.04
C ARG A 212 -13.85 -3.49 -13.87
N ARG A 213 -14.97 -3.00 -13.32
CA ARG A 213 -15.79 -1.99 -13.99
C ARG A 213 -14.99 -0.71 -14.19
N PHE A 214 -14.29 -0.25 -13.16
CA PHE A 214 -13.42 0.92 -13.21
C PHE A 214 -12.33 0.77 -14.26
N ALA A 215 -11.56 -0.33 -14.25
CA ALA A 215 -10.47 -0.57 -15.19
C ALA A 215 -10.91 -0.40 -16.65
N ARG A 216 -12.07 -1.00 -16.98
CA ARG A 216 -12.67 -0.93 -18.31
C ARG A 216 -13.24 0.46 -18.61
N GLU A 217 -13.98 1.05 -17.66
CA GLU A 217 -14.59 2.37 -17.86
C GLU A 217 -13.56 3.48 -17.93
N ALA A 218 -12.41 3.36 -17.27
CA ALA A 218 -11.31 4.32 -17.32
C ALA A 218 -10.38 4.09 -18.53
N GLY A 219 -10.51 2.96 -19.24
CA GLY A 219 -9.68 2.65 -20.41
C GLY A 219 -8.24 2.28 -20.05
N LEU A 220 -8.01 1.71 -18.87
CA LEU A 220 -6.68 1.36 -18.35
C LEU A 220 -6.23 -0.05 -18.74
N LEU A 221 -7.16 -0.91 -19.18
CA LEU A 221 -6.87 -2.31 -19.50
C LEU A 221 -5.94 -2.41 -20.70
N THR A 222 -4.84 -3.14 -20.52
CA THR A 222 -4.01 -3.66 -21.62
C THR A 222 -4.62 -4.96 -22.16
N ASP A 223 -4.28 -5.35 -23.39
CA ASP A 223 -4.78 -6.59 -23.99
C ASP A 223 -4.45 -7.83 -23.12
N ARG A 224 -3.25 -7.87 -22.52
CA ARG A 224 -2.80 -8.96 -21.64
C ARG A 224 -3.57 -9.03 -20.34
N VAL A 225 -3.79 -7.88 -19.70
CA VAL A 225 -4.58 -7.79 -18.47
C VAL A 225 -6.04 -8.18 -18.73
N GLU A 226 -6.62 -7.72 -19.85
CA GLU A 226 -7.99 -8.09 -20.23
C GLU A 226 -8.12 -9.60 -20.50
N GLU A 227 -7.17 -10.19 -21.20
CA GLU A 227 -7.12 -11.63 -21.48
C GLU A 227 -7.03 -12.45 -20.18
N ALA A 228 -6.09 -12.12 -19.29
CA ALA A 228 -5.94 -12.81 -18.01
C ALA A 228 -7.20 -12.69 -17.13
N ILE A 229 -7.83 -11.51 -17.06
CA ILE A 229 -9.10 -11.36 -16.33
C ILE A 229 -10.20 -12.24 -16.95
N ARG A 230 -10.26 -12.35 -18.28
CA ARG A 230 -11.24 -13.18 -18.97
C ARG A 230 -11.04 -14.66 -18.67
N GLU A 231 -9.80 -15.13 -18.66
CA GLU A 231 -9.46 -16.52 -18.34
C GLU A 231 -9.75 -16.88 -16.89
N VAL A 232 -9.45 -15.98 -15.94
CA VAL A 232 -9.82 -16.17 -14.53
C VAL A 232 -11.35 -16.23 -14.35
N ASN A 233 -12.10 -15.36 -15.01
CA ASN A 233 -13.56 -15.42 -14.95
C ASN A 233 -14.13 -16.71 -15.58
N ALA A 234 -13.44 -17.32 -16.56
CA ALA A 234 -13.89 -18.55 -17.22
C ALA A 234 -13.79 -19.79 -16.31
N VAL A 235 -13.04 -19.71 -15.22
CA VAL A 235 -12.94 -20.72 -14.16
C VAL A 235 -13.69 -20.30 -12.89
N ASP A 236 -14.65 -19.37 -13.00
CA ASP A 236 -15.44 -18.81 -11.90
C ASP A 236 -14.60 -18.07 -10.82
N GLY A 237 -13.37 -17.66 -11.17
CA GLY A 237 -12.51 -16.85 -10.31
C GLY A 237 -12.77 -15.35 -10.40
N GLU A 238 -12.25 -14.60 -9.43
CA GLU A 238 -12.41 -13.14 -9.34
C GLU A 238 -11.04 -12.44 -9.50
N ALA A 239 -10.85 -11.73 -10.62
CA ALA A 239 -9.63 -10.96 -10.91
C ALA A 239 -9.92 -9.51 -11.28
N SER A 240 -8.91 -8.64 -11.12
CA SER A 240 -8.90 -7.26 -11.62
C SER A 240 -7.47 -6.78 -11.87
N MET A 241 -7.35 -5.65 -12.55
CA MET A 241 -6.06 -5.00 -12.77
C MET A 241 -5.56 -4.37 -11.47
N ALA A 242 -4.27 -4.49 -11.16
CA ALA A 242 -3.65 -3.63 -10.16
C ALA A 242 -3.46 -2.25 -10.79
N MET A 243 -4.22 -1.25 -10.31
CA MET A 243 -4.26 0.05 -10.96
C MET A 243 -2.87 0.66 -11.05
N LEU A 244 -2.55 1.24 -12.23
CA LEU A 244 -1.26 1.86 -12.55
C LEU A 244 -0.10 0.88 -12.73
N GLY A 245 -0.38 -0.41 -12.97
CA GLY A 245 0.61 -1.39 -13.42
C GLY A 245 0.06 -2.34 -14.49
N ASP A 246 0.93 -2.92 -15.32
CA ASP A 246 0.53 -3.98 -16.27
C ASP A 246 0.46 -5.31 -15.51
N SER A 247 -0.44 -5.37 -14.54
CA SER A 247 -0.52 -6.44 -13.54
C SER A 247 -1.98 -6.82 -13.27
N VAL A 248 -2.22 -8.11 -13.02
CA VAL A 248 -3.50 -8.64 -12.57
C VAL A 248 -3.36 -9.19 -11.17
N PHE A 249 -4.33 -8.89 -10.32
CA PHE A 249 -4.49 -9.56 -9.03
C PHE A 249 -5.83 -10.30 -8.99
N ALA A 250 -5.86 -11.44 -8.30
CA ALA A 250 -7.05 -12.23 -8.07
C ALA A 250 -7.23 -12.54 -6.58
N LEU A 251 -8.48 -12.69 -6.17
CA LEU A 251 -8.81 -13.20 -4.85
C LEU A 251 -8.93 -14.73 -4.90
N GLY A 252 -8.54 -15.40 -3.81
CA GLY A 252 -8.56 -16.86 -3.79
C GLY A 252 -7.49 -17.44 -4.72
N THR A 253 -7.86 -18.42 -5.55
CA THR A 253 -6.98 -19.25 -6.41
C THR A 253 -7.18 -19.02 -7.92
N GLY A 254 -7.87 -17.95 -8.30
CA GLY A 254 -8.36 -17.78 -9.67
C GLY A 254 -7.27 -17.73 -10.75
N LEU A 255 -6.10 -17.15 -10.48
CA LEU A 255 -5.00 -17.11 -11.46
C LEU A 255 -4.36 -18.50 -11.63
N SER A 256 -4.13 -19.20 -10.53
CA SER A 256 -3.63 -20.58 -10.57
C SER A 256 -4.59 -21.52 -11.31
N GLU A 257 -5.90 -21.40 -11.05
CA GLU A 257 -6.94 -22.22 -11.70
C GLU A 257 -7.08 -21.91 -13.19
N ALA A 258 -6.80 -20.67 -13.60
CA ALA A 258 -6.73 -20.26 -15.00
C ALA A 258 -5.43 -20.71 -15.70
N GLY A 259 -4.49 -21.35 -14.99
CA GLY A 259 -3.26 -21.89 -15.56
C GLY A 259 -2.06 -20.95 -15.56
N TYR A 260 -2.15 -19.83 -14.83
CA TYR A 260 -1.00 -18.94 -14.60
C TYR A 260 -0.09 -19.51 -13.49
N ASP A 261 1.13 -18.98 -13.41
CA ASP A 261 2.05 -19.19 -12.29
C ASP A 261 2.13 -17.92 -11.43
N PRO A 262 1.12 -17.62 -10.60
CA PRO A 262 1.06 -16.37 -9.85
C PRO A 262 1.96 -16.38 -8.63
N THR A 263 2.41 -15.19 -8.25
CA THR A 263 2.90 -14.97 -6.88
C THR A 263 1.72 -14.98 -5.92
N VAL A 264 1.89 -15.64 -4.78
CA VAL A 264 0.81 -15.88 -3.80
C VAL A 264 1.13 -15.19 -2.48
N CYS A 265 0.17 -14.45 -1.94
CA CYS A 265 0.26 -13.82 -0.62
C CYS A 265 -1.12 -13.76 0.06
N GLN A 266 -1.22 -13.03 1.17
CA GLN A 266 -2.47 -12.76 1.88
C GLN A 266 -2.69 -11.25 2.00
N SER A 267 -3.93 -10.82 2.28
CA SER A 267 -4.17 -9.45 2.73
C SER A 267 -3.50 -9.18 4.08
N HIS A 268 -2.85 -8.03 4.28
CA HIS A 268 -2.11 -7.72 5.51
C HIS A 268 -2.87 -6.78 6.47
N PRO A 269 -3.51 -7.28 7.54
CA PRO A 269 -4.47 -6.50 8.32
C PRO A 269 -3.85 -5.43 9.23
N ALA A 270 -2.56 -5.53 9.56
CA ALA A 270 -1.95 -4.73 10.63
C ALA A 270 -1.34 -3.40 10.16
N GLY A 271 -1.31 -3.15 8.85
CA GLY A 271 -0.65 -1.97 8.30
C GLY A 271 0.87 -1.97 8.52
N ALA A 272 1.47 -0.79 8.38
CA ALA A 272 2.90 -0.56 8.58
C ALA A 272 3.28 -0.70 10.06
N ARG A 273 4.46 -1.25 10.35
CA ARG A 273 4.94 -1.44 11.73
C ARG A 273 6.46 -1.35 11.83
N LEU A 274 6.95 -0.90 12.98
CA LEU A 274 8.35 -1.13 13.36
C LEU A 274 8.59 -2.63 13.52
N LEU A 275 9.75 -3.08 13.04
CA LEU A 275 10.28 -4.41 13.31
C LEU A 275 11.09 -4.28 14.58
N GLY A 276 10.60 -4.87 15.67
CA GLY A 276 11.35 -4.94 16.91
C GLY A 276 12.69 -5.66 16.70
N ASP A 277 13.67 -5.33 17.54
CA ASP A 277 14.92 -6.07 17.67
C ASP A 277 14.56 -7.48 18.14
N GLN A 278 14.40 -8.44 17.21
CA GLN A 278 13.83 -9.75 17.56
C GLN A 278 14.80 -10.56 18.43
N THR A 279 14.66 -10.43 19.74
CA THR A 279 14.75 -11.56 20.68
C THR A 279 13.96 -11.28 21.96
N LEU A 280 12.64 -11.45 21.91
CA LEU A 280 11.90 -11.90 23.09
C LEU A 280 10.94 -13.00 22.65
N PRO A 281 11.19 -14.27 23.02
CA PRO A 281 10.15 -15.27 22.96
C PRO A 281 8.99 -14.77 23.81
N LEU A 282 7.77 -14.88 23.28
CA LEU A 282 6.57 -14.78 24.10
C LEU A 282 6.68 -15.82 25.21
N GLU A 283 7.08 -15.39 26.41
CA GLU A 283 6.92 -16.22 27.60
C GLU A 283 5.43 -16.53 27.69
N SER A 284 5.12 -17.82 27.64
CA SER A 284 3.77 -18.32 27.81
C SER A 284 3.20 -17.74 29.09
N CYS A 285 2.15 -16.92 28.98
CA CYS A 285 1.31 -16.57 30.12
C CYS A 285 0.80 -17.89 30.73
N GLU A 286 1.40 -18.33 31.83
CA GLU A 286 0.83 -19.40 32.63
C GLU A 286 -0.56 -18.96 33.13
N PRO A 287 -1.57 -19.84 33.06
CA PRO A 287 -2.90 -19.49 33.52
C PRO A 287 -2.87 -19.20 35.02
N SER A 288 -3.44 -18.05 35.41
CA SER A 288 -3.60 -17.66 36.81
C SER A 288 -4.24 -18.78 37.64
N PRO A 289 -3.77 -19.03 38.87
CA PRO A 289 -4.34 -20.07 39.72
C PRO A 289 -5.82 -19.75 40.04
N PRO A 290 -6.68 -20.78 40.18
CA PRO A 290 -8.09 -20.59 40.45
C PRO A 290 -8.30 -19.86 41.77
N ALA A 291 -9.24 -18.92 41.78
CA ALA A 291 -9.60 -18.14 42.95
C ALA A 291 -10.03 -19.06 44.12
N PRO A 292 -9.69 -18.73 45.38
CA PRO A 292 -10.09 -19.54 46.53
C PRO A 292 -11.62 -19.56 46.64
N GLY A 293 -12.17 -20.78 46.70
CA GLY A 293 -13.59 -21.04 46.84
C GLY A 293 -14.17 -20.35 48.07
N ARG A 294 -15.33 -19.74 47.91
CA ARG A 294 -16.14 -19.25 49.04
C ARG A 294 -16.89 -20.44 49.63
N GLU A 295 -16.51 -20.81 50.86
CA GLU A 295 -17.40 -21.52 51.79
C GLU A 295 -18.42 -20.55 52.41
#